data_AF-B6Q228-F1
#
_entry.id   AF-B6Q228-F1
#
_cell.length_a   1.000
_cell.length_b   1.000
_cell.length_c   1.000
_cell.angle_alpha   90.00
_cell.angle_beta   90.00
_cell.angle_gamma   90.00
#
_symmetry.space_group_name_H-M   'P 1'
#
loop_
_entity.id
_entity.type
_entity.pdbx_description
1 polymer ?
#
loop_
_entity_poly.entity_id
_entity_poly.type
_entity_poly.pdbx_seq_one_letter_code
_entity_poly.pdbx_strand_id
1 'polypeptide(L)'
;MGVMRIYGQYGGIISHTVRPKPIRPVLQQHQISSLTTITHWIPPDNLPDENDIDHFRQHYFTAEKPAVFRSADFARNLQGYQKWFVEQKERGVRLNYEYISQYGDAVVPLEMTTTTTSSEPSSGGGEQIQFKRLHAPLSMFLAYTQSPPSPQNKTTIYLAQAHISDLPPQLSSDFSPAPRIVTETGKNDIYAANLWIGAPPTYTPLHKDPNPNLFVQLAGLKHVRLLGPGDGMGVFMYVRNQVASDSGNGGGGAAIRGEEMMMGLERKLLEDVIWGDNHSDTATDSSGKGMVGYDVLLERGDVLFIPKGWWHSLKGVGEGITSSVNWWFR
;
A
#
# COMPACT_ATOMS: atom_id res chain seq x y z
N MET A 1 65.44 42.49 35.02
CA MET A 1 64.51 43.57 34.61
C MET A 1 63.13 42.99 34.48
N GLY A 2 62.30 43.17 35.50
CA GLY A 2 60.89 42.77 35.50
C GLY A 2 60.03 43.90 34.94
N VAL A 3 59.01 43.55 34.15
CA VAL A 3 57.90 44.44 33.80
C VAL A 3 56.60 43.63 33.81
N MET A 4 55.95 43.66 34.97
CA MET A 4 54.53 43.96 35.20
C MET A 4 53.58 43.94 33.97
N ARG A 5 52.57 43.06 33.99
CA ARG A 5 51.27 43.29 33.32
C ARG A 5 50.08 42.80 34.19
N ILE A 6 49.60 43.76 34.99
CA ILE A 6 48.21 44.20 35.18
C ILE A 6 47.10 43.19 34.84
N TYR A 7 46.35 42.82 35.88
CA TYR A 7 45.06 42.12 35.84
C TYR A 7 43.97 43.01 35.24
N GLY A 8 43.23 42.47 34.27
CA GLY A 8 41.96 43.04 33.80
C GLY A 8 40.87 41.97 33.86
N GLN A 9 39.98 42.10 34.84
CA GLN A 9 38.71 41.38 34.89
C GLN A 9 37.81 41.83 33.73
N TYR A 10 37.36 40.89 32.89
CA TYR A 10 36.14 41.06 32.13
C TYR A 10 35.32 39.77 32.20
N GLY A 11 34.08 39.95 32.65
CA GLY A 11 33.14 38.89 33.03
C GLY A 11 32.74 37.98 31.88
N GLY A 12 32.50 36.72 32.23
CA GLY A 12 31.86 35.75 31.36
C GLY A 12 30.44 36.21 31.00
N ILE A 13 30.22 36.47 29.72
CA ILE A 13 28.87 36.54 29.16
C ILE A 13 28.45 35.10 28.88
N ILE A 14 27.61 34.55 29.75
CA ILE A 14 26.89 33.30 29.48
C ILE A 14 25.85 33.62 28.40
N SER A 15 26.16 33.29 27.15
CA SER A 15 25.19 33.27 26.05
C SER A 15 24.19 32.14 26.31
N HIS A 16 23.06 32.45 26.94
CA HIS A 16 21.89 31.58 26.94
C HIS A 16 21.30 31.55 25.53
N THR A 17 21.75 30.60 24.71
CA THR A 17 21.08 30.28 23.45
C THR A 17 19.76 29.58 23.78
N VAL A 18 18.69 30.36 23.91
CA VAL A 18 17.31 29.83 23.99
C VAL A 18 17.03 29.13 22.66
N ARG A 19 17.09 27.80 22.65
CA ARG A 19 16.57 27.01 21.52
C ARG A 19 15.08 27.32 21.40
N PRO A 20 14.56 27.75 20.23
CA PRO A 20 13.12 27.85 20.06
C PRO A 20 12.53 26.46 20.26
N LYS A 21 11.56 26.36 21.19
CA LYS A 21 10.77 25.14 21.34
C LYS A 21 10.16 24.80 19.97
N PRO A 22 10.19 23.53 19.53
CA PRO A 22 9.47 23.16 18.32
C PRO A 22 8.00 23.51 18.52
N ILE A 23 7.50 24.40 17.67
CA ILE A 23 6.07 24.68 17.55
C ILE A 23 5.47 23.37 17.05
N ARG A 24 4.95 22.56 17.98
CA ARG A 24 4.07 21.45 17.62
C ARG A 24 2.86 22.10 16.94
N PRO A 25 2.45 21.67 15.73
CA PRO A 25 1.17 22.11 15.21
C PRO A 25 0.13 21.68 16.24
N VAL A 26 -0.59 22.67 16.78
CA VAL A 26 -1.79 22.41 17.57
C VAL A 26 -2.80 21.87 16.56
N LEU A 27 -2.82 20.55 16.39
CA LEU A 27 -3.94 19.87 15.79
C LEU A 27 -5.12 20.17 16.69
N GLN A 28 -6.05 21.01 16.22
CA GLN A 28 -7.35 21.12 16.85
C GLN A 28 -7.94 19.72 16.86
N GLN A 29 -8.02 19.11 18.04
CA GLN A 29 -8.78 17.88 18.29
C GLN A 29 -10.26 18.22 18.06
N HIS A 30 -10.68 18.22 16.80
CA HIS A 30 -12.08 17.97 16.51
C HIS A 30 -12.30 16.51 16.87
N GLN A 31 -13.05 16.26 17.95
CA GLN A 31 -13.61 14.94 18.20
C GLN A 31 -14.46 14.58 16.98
N ILE A 32 -13.93 13.74 16.09
CA ILE A 32 -14.69 13.13 15.02
C ILE A 32 -15.58 12.08 15.71
N SER A 33 -16.71 12.53 16.27
CA SER A 33 -17.66 11.71 17.03
C SER A 33 -18.50 10.79 16.13
N SER A 34 -18.47 11.00 14.82
CA SER A 34 -19.08 10.16 13.81
C SER A 34 -18.30 10.31 12.50
N LEU A 35 -17.84 9.20 11.92
CA LEU A 35 -17.52 9.19 10.49
C LEU A 35 -18.87 9.29 9.79
N THR A 36 -19.15 10.47 9.29
CA THR A 36 -20.12 10.60 8.23
C THR A 36 -19.46 10.05 6.99
N THR A 37 -19.98 8.88 6.67
CA THR A 37 -19.64 7.89 5.69
C THR A 37 -19.00 8.43 4.41
N ILE A 38 -18.07 7.67 3.83
CA ILE A 38 -17.62 7.90 2.46
C ILE A 38 -18.86 7.90 1.58
N THR A 39 -19.16 9.05 0.98
CA THR A 39 -20.43 9.26 0.30
C THR A 39 -20.38 8.80 -1.13
N HIS A 40 -19.26 9.00 -1.82
CA HIS A 40 -19.20 8.75 -3.26
C HIS A 40 -17.81 8.25 -3.69
N TRP A 41 -17.82 7.16 -4.43
CA TRP A 41 -16.66 6.59 -5.09
C TRP A 41 -16.73 6.93 -6.58
N ILE A 42 -15.69 7.56 -7.12
CA ILE A 42 -15.60 7.92 -8.55
C ILE A 42 -14.40 7.22 -9.21
N PRO A 43 -14.43 6.93 -10.51
CA PRO A 43 -13.25 6.40 -11.19
C PRO A 43 -12.17 7.50 -11.31
N PRO A 44 -10.87 7.15 -11.25
CA PRO A 44 -9.80 8.08 -11.59
C PRO A 44 -9.83 8.42 -13.07
N ASP A 45 -9.22 9.55 -13.45
CA ASP A 45 -9.10 9.92 -14.86
C ASP A 45 -8.36 8.84 -15.64
N ASN A 46 -8.91 8.45 -16.80
CA ASN A 46 -8.22 7.57 -17.73
C ASN A 46 -7.35 8.41 -18.68
N LEU A 47 -6.04 8.24 -18.58
CA LEU A 47 -5.06 8.96 -19.37
C LEU A 47 -4.86 8.26 -20.73
N PRO A 48 -5.02 8.99 -21.86
CA PRO A 48 -5.03 8.39 -23.19
C PRO A 48 -3.63 8.09 -23.74
N ASP A 49 -2.59 8.80 -23.27
CA ASP A 49 -1.21 8.63 -23.75
C ASP A 49 -0.24 8.58 -22.57
N GLU A 50 0.41 7.43 -22.40
CA GLU A 50 1.45 7.17 -21.41
C GLU A 50 2.81 7.80 -21.76
N ASN A 51 2.98 8.29 -22.99
CA ASN A 51 4.20 8.93 -23.46
C ASN A 51 4.19 10.45 -23.30
N ASP A 52 3.03 11.05 -23.03
CA ASP A 52 2.91 12.48 -22.72
C ASP A 52 3.28 12.76 -21.25
N ILE A 53 4.58 12.66 -20.97
CA ILE A 53 5.15 12.85 -19.64
C ILE A 53 4.92 14.28 -19.13
N ASP A 54 4.91 15.27 -20.03
CA ASP A 54 4.71 16.68 -19.64
C ASP A 54 3.28 16.92 -19.16
N HIS A 55 2.28 16.39 -19.89
CA HIS A 55 0.88 16.44 -19.46
C HIS A 55 0.69 15.69 -18.12
N PHE A 56 1.24 14.48 -18.00
CA PHE A 56 1.18 13.74 -16.73
C PHE A 56 1.81 14.52 -15.57
N ARG A 57 3.01 15.09 -15.79
CA ARG A 57 3.72 15.86 -14.77
C ARG A 57 2.90 17.05 -14.30
N GLN A 58 2.39 17.85 -15.22
CA GLN A 58 1.69 19.10 -14.91
C GLN A 58 0.33 18.87 -14.27
N HIS A 59 -0.46 17.92 -14.78
CA HIS A 59 -1.86 17.77 -14.41
C HIS A 59 -2.15 16.71 -13.35
N TYR A 60 -1.22 15.78 -13.10
CA TYR A 60 -1.45 14.65 -12.20
C TYR A 60 -0.35 14.53 -11.14
N PHE A 61 0.91 14.51 -11.54
CA PHE A 61 2.01 14.39 -10.59
C PHE A 61 2.12 15.62 -9.68
N THR A 62 2.22 16.82 -10.26
CA THR A 62 2.32 18.08 -9.50
C THR A 62 1.01 18.43 -8.80
N ALA A 63 -0.14 18.11 -9.40
CA ALA A 63 -1.45 18.34 -8.79
C ALA A 63 -1.82 17.31 -7.70
N GLU A 64 -0.97 16.31 -7.49
CA GLU A 64 -1.22 15.17 -6.58
C GLU A 64 -2.58 14.51 -6.83
N LYS A 65 -2.93 14.27 -8.10
CA LYS A 65 -4.20 13.69 -8.53
C LYS A 65 -4.03 12.24 -9.02
N PRO A 66 -4.80 11.27 -8.50
CA PRO A 66 -4.78 9.89 -9.01
C PRO A 66 -5.22 9.81 -10.47
N ALA A 67 -4.60 8.90 -11.22
CA ALA A 67 -4.92 8.64 -12.62
C ALA A 67 -4.67 7.18 -12.98
N VAL A 68 -5.33 6.70 -14.02
CA VAL A 68 -5.14 5.35 -14.56
C VAL A 68 -4.73 5.40 -16.02
N PHE A 69 -3.79 4.56 -16.42
CA PHE A 69 -3.54 4.21 -17.82
C PHE A 69 -4.12 2.82 -18.05
N ARG A 70 -5.03 2.69 -19.01
CA ARG A 70 -5.65 1.40 -19.35
C ARG A 70 -4.83 0.66 -20.38
N SER A 71 -4.55 -0.62 -20.14
CA SER A 71 -3.80 -1.49 -21.04
C SER A 71 -2.47 -0.89 -21.53
N ALA A 72 -1.72 -0.28 -20.62
CA ALA A 72 -0.53 0.50 -20.93
C ALA A 72 0.53 -0.31 -21.71
N ASP A 73 1.06 0.26 -22.79
CA ASP A 73 2.02 -0.42 -23.66
C ASP A 73 3.31 -0.74 -22.91
N PHE A 74 3.85 0.19 -22.12
CA PHE A 74 5.06 -0.06 -21.34
C PHE A 74 4.84 -1.21 -20.34
N ALA A 75 3.65 -1.31 -19.73
CA ALA A 75 3.34 -2.37 -18.78
C ALA A 75 3.33 -3.74 -19.47
N ARG A 76 2.71 -3.81 -20.67
CA ARG A 76 2.65 -5.03 -21.49
C ARG A 76 4.00 -5.43 -22.09
N ASN A 77 4.92 -4.48 -22.22
CA ASN A 77 6.27 -4.67 -22.73
C ASN A 77 7.31 -5.01 -21.65
N LEU A 78 6.94 -4.96 -20.36
CA LEU A 78 7.80 -5.47 -19.29
C LEU A 78 8.09 -6.95 -19.52
N GLN A 79 9.36 -7.35 -19.40
CA GLN A 79 9.73 -8.75 -19.52
C GLN A 79 9.05 -9.59 -18.42
N GLY A 80 8.82 -9.01 -17.24
CA GLY A 80 8.03 -9.62 -16.17
C GLY A 80 6.60 -9.92 -16.59
N TYR A 81 5.96 -9.00 -17.31
CA TYR A 81 4.60 -9.19 -17.84
C TYR A 81 4.52 -10.33 -18.86
N GLN A 82 5.56 -10.46 -19.70
CA GLN A 82 5.61 -11.43 -20.81
C GLN A 82 6.07 -12.81 -20.37
N LYS A 83 7.09 -12.91 -19.51
CA LYS A 83 7.74 -14.19 -19.16
C LYS A 83 7.12 -14.87 -17.95
N TRP A 84 6.62 -14.12 -16.97
CA TRP A 84 6.20 -14.69 -15.69
C TRP A 84 4.81 -15.32 -15.75
N PHE A 85 4.07 -15.09 -16.83
CA PHE A 85 2.68 -15.50 -16.94
C PHE A 85 2.43 -16.25 -18.25
N VAL A 86 1.68 -17.35 -18.16
CA VAL A 86 1.25 -18.15 -19.31
C VAL A 86 -0.27 -18.11 -19.36
N GLU A 87 -0.83 -17.91 -20.55
CA GLU A 87 -2.27 -17.92 -20.77
C GLU A 87 -2.88 -19.27 -20.38
N GLN A 88 -4.04 -19.20 -19.72
CA GLN A 88 -4.91 -20.34 -19.47
C GLN A 88 -6.23 -20.09 -20.17
N LYS A 89 -6.69 -21.07 -20.94
CA LYS A 89 -8.04 -21.02 -21.51
C LYS A 89 -9.03 -20.82 -20.35
N GLU A 90 -9.84 -19.76 -20.45
CA GLU A 90 -10.94 -19.40 -19.55
C GLU A 90 -10.58 -18.86 -18.15
N ARG A 91 -9.32 -18.96 -17.69
CA ARG A 91 -8.91 -18.52 -16.33
C ARG A 91 -7.89 -17.37 -16.32
N GLY A 92 -7.75 -16.66 -17.45
CA GLY A 92 -6.79 -15.57 -17.58
C GLY A 92 -5.37 -16.11 -17.71
N VAL A 93 -4.51 -15.82 -16.71
CA VAL A 93 -3.11 -16.24 -16.73
C VAL A 93 -2.72 -16.97 -15.44
N ARG A 94 -1.80 -17.94 -15.56
CA ARG A 94 -1.10 -18.56 -14.43
C ARG A 94 0.35 -18.14 -14.40
N LEU A 95 1.04 -18.41 -13.29
CA LEU A 95 2.49 -18.32 -13.23
C LEU A 95 3.16 -19.26 -14.24
N ASN A 96 4.23 -18.77 -14.87
CA ASN A 96 5.12 -19.55 -15.69
C ASN A 96 6.07 -20.35 -14.80
N TYR A 97 5.62 -21.51 -14.34
CA TYR A 97 6.40 -22.36 -13.45
C TYR A 97 7.72 -22.81 -14.07
N GLU A 98 7.77 -23.09 -15.37
CA GLU A 98 9.01 -23.50 -16.06
C GLU A 98 10.11 -22.43 -15.99
N TYR A 99 9.71 -21.16 -16.06
CA TYR A 99 10.65 -20.04 -15.92
C TYR A 99 11.00 -19.76 -14.45
N ILE A 100 10.01 -19.58 -13.60
CA ILE A 100 10.21 -19.07 -12.24
C ILE A 100 10.83 -20.14 -11.32
N SER A 101 10.54 -21.44 -11.53
CA SER A 101 11.06 -22.52 -10.67
C SER A 101 12.57 -22.70 -10.75
N GLN A 102 13.22 -22.20 -11.81
CA GLN A 102 14.68 -22.18 -11.94
C GLN A 102 15.35 -21.37 -10.82
N TYR A 103 14.58 -20.51 -10.14
CA TYR A 103 14.99 -19.66 -9.05
C TYR A 103 14.35 -20.06 -7.71
N GLY A 104 13.86 -21.30 -7.60
CA GLY A 104 13.08 -21.77 -6.45
C GLY A 104 13.79 -21.68 -5.09
N ASP A 105 15.13 -21.67 -5.06
CA ASP A 105 15.92 -21.56 -3.84
C ASP A 105 16.04 -20.11 -3.32
N ALA A 106 15.63 -19.13 -4.13
CA ALA A 106 15.65 -17.72 -3.73
C ALA A 106 14.75 -17.51 -2.51
N VAL A 107 15.29 -16.85 -1.48
CA VAL A 107 14.53 -16.53 -0.26
C VAL A 107 13.72 -15.27 -0.50
N VAL A 108 12.40 -15.36 -0.39
CA VAL A 108 11.46 -14.27 -0.64
C VAL A 108 10.59 -13.97 0.59
N PRO A 109 10.13 -12.72 0.77
CA PRO A 109 9.20 -12.39 1.84
C PRO A 109 7.80 -12.90 1.52
N LEU A 110 7.23 -13.66 2.44
CA LEU A 110 5.88 -14.20 2.37
C LEU A 110 5.05 -13.75 3.58
N GLU A 111 3.81 -13.37 3.31
CA GLU A 111 2.77 -13.14 4.29
C GLU A 111 1.81 -14.34 4.28
N MET A 112 1.67 -15.00 5.43
CA MET A 112 0.76 -16.13 5.62
C MET A 112 -0.40 -15.69 6.50
N THR A 113 -1.62 -15.94 6.06
CA THR A 113 -2.83 -15.69 6.85
C THR A 113 -3.64 -16.97 6.98
N THR A 114 -3.92 -17.38 8.20
CA THR A 114 -4.74 -18.55 8.52
C THR A 114 -6.01 -18.10 9.23
N THR A 115 -7.16 -18.48 8.69
CA THR A 115 -8.46 -18.22 9.31
C THR A 115 -9.02 -19.51 9.92
N THR A 116 -9.30 -19.50 11.22
CA THR A 116 -9.95 -20.59 11.95
C THR A 116 -11.35 -20.17 12.39
N THR A 117 -12.34 -21.02 12.13
CA THR A 117 -13.70 -20.85 12.65
C THR A 117 -13.82 -21.62 13.97
N SER A 118 -14.00 -20.94 15.09
CA SER A 118 -14.32 -21.60 16.35
C SER A 118 -15.75 -22.14 16.30
N SER A 119 -15.92 -23.43 16.55
CA SER A 119 -17.24 -24.09 16.68
C SER A 119 -17.82 -23.99 18.10
N GLU A 120 -17.17 -23.24 18.99
CA GLU A 120 -17.52 -23.09 20.41
C GLU A 120 -18.62 -22.03 20.61
N PRO A 121 -19.81 -22.38 21.10
CA PRO A 121 -20.95 -21.45 21.26
C PRO A 121 -20.73 -20.34 22.30
N SER A 122 -19.73 -20.48 23.18
CA SER A 122 -19.51 -19.63 24.36
C SER A 122 -18.68 -18.37 24.08
N SER A 123 -18.09 -18.25 22.89
CA SER A 123 -17.19 -17.15 22.51
C SER A 123 -17.65 -16.48 21.23
N GLY A 124 -18.92 -16.06 21.18
CA GLY A 124 -19.51 -15.21 20.13
C GLY A 124 -18.95 -15.49 18.74
N GLY A 125 -19.33 -16.64 18.15
CA GLY A 125 -18.75 -17.23 16.94
C GLY A 125 -18.13 -16.21 15.97
N GLY A 126 -16.80 -16.10 16.02
CA GLY A 126 -16.02 -15.16 15.23
C GLY A 126 -14.85 -15.88 14.56
N GLU A 127 -14.56 -15.49 13.31
CA GLU A 127 -13.35 -15.96 12.63
C GLU A 127 -12.11 -15.43 13.34
N GLN A 128 -11.22 -16.32 13.77
CA GLN A 128 -9.90 -15.95 14.27
C GLN A 128 -8.91 -15.91 13.10
N ILE A 129 -8.27 -14.76 12.90
CA ILE A 129 -7.28 -14.54 11.86
C ILE A 129 -5.89 -14.52 12.51
N GLN A 130 -5.00 -15.40 12.07
CA GLN A 130 -3.58 -15.38 12.41
C GLN A 130 -2.77 -14.95 11.20
N PHE A 131 -1.95 -13.91 11.34
CA PHE A 131 -1.05 -13.41 10.32
C PHE A 131 0.41 -13.61 10.75
N LYS A 132 1.26 -14.00 9.81
CA LYS A 132 2.69 -14.13 10.02
C LYS A 132 3.47 -13.72 8.78
N ARG A 133 4.53 -12.93 8.97
CA ARG A 133 5.58 -12.74 7.97
C ARG A 133 6.68 -13.77 8.16
N LEU A 134 7.16 -14.33 7.05
CA LEU A 134 8.32 -15.21 7.03
C LEU A 134 9.11 -15.01 5.74
N HIS A 135 10.41 -15.29 5.81
CA HIS A 135 11.26 -15.44 4.64
C HIS A 135 11.40 -16.92 4.34
N ALA A 136 11.08 -17.35 3.12
CA ALA A 136 11.09 -18.76 2.74
C ALA A 136 11.52 -18.91 1.26
N PRO A 137 11.97 -20.12 0.86
CA PRO A 137 12.27 -20.39 -0.53
C PRO A 137 11.07 -20.13 -1.45
N LEU A 138 11.31 -19.50 -2.60
CA LEU A 138 10.29 -19.23 -3.62
C LEU A 138 9.57 -20.50 -4.05
N SER A 139 10.26 -21.64 -4.07
CA SER A 139 9.68 -22.97 -4.37
C SER A 139 8.51 -23.33 -3.45
N MET A 140 8.53 -22.92 -2.17
CA MET A 140 7.40 -23.13 -1.25
C MET A 140 6.16 -22.37 -1.72
N PHE A 141 6.33 -21.11 -2.11
CA PHE A 141 5.24 -20.29 -2.65
C PHE A 141 4.73 -20.84 -3.99
N LEU A 142 5.63 -21.26 -4.89
CA LEU A 142 5.24 -21.85 -6.17
C LEU A 142 4.42 -23.14 -5.97
N ALA A 143 4.86 -24.03 -5.07
CA ALA A 143 4.12 -25.25 -4.73
C ALA A 143 2.71 -24.93 -4.20
N TYR A 144 2.59 -23.93 -3.33
CA TYR A 144 1.29 -23.44 -2.84
C TYR A 144 0.38 -22.95 -3.98
N THR A 145 0.91 -22.17 -4.93
CA THR A 145 0.09 -21.66 -6.05
C THR A 145 -0.30 -22.72 -7.07
N GLN A 146 0.50 -23.79 -7.23
CA GLN A 146 0.17 -24.91 -8.13
C GLN A 146 -0.94 -25.79 -7.57
N SER A 147 -0.87 -26.05 -6.26
CA SER A 147 -1.76 -26.97 -5.55
C SER A 147 -2.16 -26.34 -4.22
N PRO A 148 -3.08 -25.35 -4.23
CA PRO A 148 -3.51 -24.71 -3.01
C PRO A 148 -4.17 -25.74 -2.08
N PRO A 149 -3.97 -25.63 -0.75
CA PRO A 149 -4.54 -26.56 0.22
C PRO A 149 -6.08 -26.57 0.16
N SER A 150 -6.68 -27.68 0.61
CA SER A 150 -8.13 -27.89 0.67
C SER A 150 -8.86 -26.67 1.26
N PRO A 151 -10.07 -26.31 0.75
CA PRO A 151 -10.88 -25.19 1.25
C PRO A 151 -11.17 -25.22 2.77
N GLN A 152 -11.03 -26.38 3.40
CA GLN A 152 -11.21 -26.59 4.84
C GLN A 152 -10.14 -25.86 5.68
N ASN A 153 -8.94 -25.69 5.14
CA ASN A 153 -7.88 -24.87 5.74
C ASN A 153 -7.80 -23.55 4.97
N LYS A 154 -8.39 -22.49 5.52
CA LYS A 154 -8.30 -21.13 4.97
C LYS A 154 -6.91 -20.52 5.24
N THR A 155 -5.85 -21.16 4.75
CA THR A 155 -4.50 -20.60 4.77
C THR A 155 -4.19 -20.00 3.40
N THR A 156 -3.87 -18.71 3.41
CA THR A 156 -3.42 -17.97 2.23
C THR A 156 -1.96 -17.61 2.38
N ILE A 157 -1.23 -17.66 1.26
CA ILE A 157 0.16 -17.20 1.19
C ILE A 157 0.24 -16.12 0.12
N TYR A 158 0.82 -14.98 0.50
CA TYR A 158 0.99 -13.82 -0.35
C TYR A 158 2.46 -13.44 -0.38
N LEU A 159 3.09 -13.49 -1.55
CA LEU A 159 4.38 -12.84 -1.76
C LEU A 159 4.10 -11.34 -1.81
N ALA A 160 4.53 -10.62 -0.78
CA ALA A 160 4.13 -9.23 -0.57
C ALA A 160 5.33 -8.35 -0.27
N GLN A 161 5.36 -7.17 -0.90
CA GLN A 161 6.46 -6.20 -0.76
C GLN A 161 7.84 -6.83 -0.99
N ALA A 162 7.95 -7.77 -1.94
CA ALA A 162 9.24 -8.31 -2.32
C ALA A 162 10.00 -7.26 -3.12
N HIS A 163 11.06 -6.70 -2.53
CA HIS A 163 11.93 -5.75 -3.20
C HIS A 163 12.53 -6.40 -4.46
N ILE A 164 12.34 -5.77 -5.62
CA ILE A 164 12.85 -6.29 -6.89
C ILE A 164 14.37 -6.46 -6.85
N SER A 165 15.08 -5.59 -6.10
CA SER A 165 16.53 -5.67 -5.89
C SER A 165 16.98 -6.91 -5.12
N ASP A 166 16.09 -7.52 -4.34
CA ASP A 166 16.41 -8.66 -3.48
C ASP A 166 16.12 -10.00 -4.18
N LEU A 167 15.48 -9.94 -5.36
CA LEU A 167 15.29 -11.10 -6.22
C LEU A 167 16.61 -11.51 -6.90
N PRO A 168 16.71 -12.76 -7.39
CA PRO A 168 17.82 -13.17 -8.25
C PRO A 168 18.00 -12.23 -9.44
N PRO A 169 19.24 -11.91 -9.87
CA PRO A 169 19.50 -10.88 -10.88
C PRO A 169 18.70 -11.03 -12.18
N GLN A 170 18.48 -12.26 -12.64
CA GLN A 170 17.69 -12.52 -13.84
C GLN A 170 16.21 -12.13 -13.67
N LEU A 171 15.63 -12.44 -12.50
CA LEU A 171 14.25 -12.04 -12.16
C LEU A 171 14.14 -10.54 -11.94
N SER A 172 15.13 -9.91 -11.30
CA SER A 172 15.17 -8.45 -11.13
C SER A 172 15.25 -7.72 -12.47
N SER A 173 16.03 -8.28 -13.41
CA SER A 173 16.21 -7.69 -14.75
C SER A 173 14.93 -7.64 -15.58
N ASP A 174 13.94 -8.49 -15.26
CA ASP A 174 12.68 -8.53 -16.00
C ASP A 174 11.78 -7.30 -15.74
N PHE A 175 12.12 -6.48 -14.76
CA PHE A 175 11.43 -5.21 -14.44
C PHE A 175 12.30 -3.98 -14.76
N SER A 176 13.37 -4.18 -15.54
CA SER A 176 14.29 -3.15 -15.99
C SER A 176 14.21 -2.96 -17.52
N PRO A 177 14.36 -1.74 -18.05
CA PRO A 177 14.43 -0.47 -17.31
C PRO A 177 13.10 -0.11 -16.66
N ALA A 178 13.15 0.77 -15.65
CA ALA A 178 11.93 1.36 -15.10
C ALA A 178 11.19 2.19 -16.18
N PRO A 179 9.85 2.29 -16.11
CA PRO A 179 9.08 3.05 -17.09
C PRO A 179 9.49 4.53 -17.16
N ARG A 180 9.37 5.16 -18.35
CA ARG A 180 9.70 6.58 -18.55
C ARG A 180 8.94 7.51 -17.61
N ILE A 181 7.67 7.20 -17.31
CA ILE A 181 6.88 7.97 -16.35
C ILE A 181 7.48 7.96 -14.92
N VAL A 182 8.24 6.92 -14.56
CA VAL A 182 8.99 6.84 -13.29
C VAL A 182 10.27 7.67 -13.38
N THR A 183 11.01 7.53 -14.47
CA THR A 183 12.37 8.09 -14.59
C THR A 183 12.40 9.55 -15.08
N GLU A 184 11.35 10.02 -15.76
CA GLU A 184 11.33 11.33 -16.43
C GLU A 184 10.33 12.31 -15.81
N THR A 185 9.37 11.87 -14.99
CA THR A 185 8.40 12.79 -14.36
C THR A 185 9.02 13.64 -13.26
N GLY A 186 9.84 13.02 -12.41
CA GLY A 186 10.40 13.62 -11.21
C GLY A 186 11.90 13.91 -11.32
N LYS A 187 12.61 13.56 -10.24
CA LYS A 187 14.07 13.66 -10.09
C LYS A 187 14.82 12.42 -10.55
N ASN A 188 14.12 11.45 -11.14
CA ASN A 188 14.67 10.15 -11.51
C ASN A 188 15.22 9.38 -10.28
N ASP A 189 14.57 9.54 -9.13
CA ASP A 189 14.96 8.88 -7.89
C ASP A 189 13.95 7.76 -7.57
N ILE A 190 14.35 6.51 -7.81
CA ILE A 190 13.55 5.33 -7.50
C ILE A 190 13.95 4.85 -6.11
N TYR A 191 13.06 5.07 -5.15
CA TYR A 191 13.28 4.68 -3.76
C TYR A 191 13.24 3.15 -3.59
N ALA A 192 12.24 2.50 -4.18
CA ALA A 192 12.15 1.05 -4.26
C ALA A 192 11.16 0.64 -5.36
N ALA A 193 11.35 -0.57 -5.89
CA ALA A 193 10.36 -1.27 -6.68
C ALA A 193 10.02 -2.57 -5.96
N ASN A 194 8.73 -2.92 -5.90
CA ASN A 194 8.27 -4.10 -5.17
C ASN A 194 7.34 -4.95 -6.02
N LEU A 195 7.33 -6.25 -5.76
CA LEU A 195 6.48 -7.25 -6.38
C LEU A 195 5.48 -7.81 -5.37
N TRP A 196 4.27 -8.06 -5.87
CA TRP A 196 3.23 -8.79 -5.17
C TRP A 196 2.70 -9.92 -6.03
N ILE A 197 2.55 -11.11 -5.46
CA ILE A 197 1.94 -12.28 -6.10
C ILE A 197 1.12 -13.05 -5.07
N GLY A 198 -0.13 -13.36 -5.38
CA GLY A 198 -0.98 -14.21 -4.56
C GLY A 198 -2.14 -14.82 -5.33
N ALA A 199 -2.85 -15.73 -4.68
CA ALA A 199 -4.16 -16.18 -5.10
C ALA A 199 -5.22 -15.28 -4.42
N PRO A 200 -6.20 -14.72 -5.16
CA PRO A 200 -7.34 -14.06 -4.54
C PRO A 200 -8.11 -14.99 -3.57
N PRO A 201 -8.75 -14.45 -2.52
CA PRO A 201 -8.73 -13.04 -2.15
C PRO A 201 -7.42 -12.65 -1.45
N THR A 202 -6.87 -11.49 -1.82
CA THR A 202 -5.78 -10.84 -1.07
C THR A 202 -6.29 -9.52 -0.53
N TYR A 203 -5.88 -9.08 0.67
CA TYR A 203 -6.35 -7.82 1.23
C TYR A 203 -5.23 -7.02 1.91
N THR A 204 -5.04 -5.79 1.45
CA THR A 204 -4.17 -4.78 2.07
C THR A 204 -5.05 -3.66 2.66
N PRO A 205 -5.07 -3.51 3.99
CA PRO A 205 -5.84 -2.48 4.69
C PRO A 205 -5.49 -1.06 4.27
N LEU A 206 -6.35 -0.10 4.63
CA LEU A 206 -6.13 1.32 4.35
C LEU A 206 -4.80 1.79 4.96
N HIS A 207 -3.91 2.31 4.12
CA HIS A 207 -2.62 2.87 4.53
C HIS A 207 -2.17 3.94 3.53
N LYS A 208 -1.03 4.56 3.78
CA LYS A 208 -0.40 5.50 2.85
C LYS A 208 1.10 5.29 2.76
N ASP A 209 1.66 5.66 1.62
CA ASP A 209 3.07 5.52 1.31
C ASP A 209 3.80 6.87 1.45
N PRO A 210 5.13 6.87 1.74
CA PRO A 210 5.90 8.11 1.89
C PRO A 210 6.26 8.76 0.55
N ASN A 211 6.09 8.06 -0.57
CA ASN A 211 6.45 8.49 -1.92
C ASN A 211 5.27 8.27 -2.89
N PRO A 212 5.20 9.04 -3.99
CA PRO A 212 4.39 8.70 -5.15
C PRO A 212 4.63 7.26 -5.60
N ASN A 213 3.57 6.60 -6.06
CA ASN A 213 3.59 5.20 -6.40
C ASN A 213 2.98 4.99 -7.80
N LEU A 214 3.76 4.40 -8.72
CA LEU A 214 3.25 3.89 -9.98
C LEU A 214 3.00 2.39 -9.83
N PHE A 215 1.73 1.98 -9.79
CA PHE A 215 1.29 0.62 -9.51
C PHE A 215 0.78 -0.05 -10.78
N VAL A 216 1.43 -1.13 -11.22
CA VAL A 216 1.14 -1.85 -12.46
C VAL A 216 0.55 -3.21 -12.14
N GLN A 217 -0.59 -3.53 -12.74
CA GLN A 217 -1.22 -4.84 -12.61
C GLN A 217 -0.70 -5.81 -13.68
N LEU A 218 -0.06 -6.90 -13.25
CA LEU A 218 0.61 -7.86 -14.13
C LEU A 218 -0.25 -9.11 -14.45
N ALA A 219 -1.12 -9.51 -13.53
CA ALA A 219 -1.99 -10.67 -13.67
C ALA A 219 -3.24 -10.55 -12.78
N GLY A 220 -4.36 -11.11 -13.23
CA GLY A 220 -5.63 -11.09 -12.48
C GLY A 220 -6.15 -9.67 -12.24
N LEU A 221 -7.04 -9.54 -11.26
CA LEU A 221 -7.72 -8.29 -10.94
C LEU A 221 -7.23 -7.71 -9.61
N LYS A 222 -7.17 -6.37 -9.53
CA LYS A 222 -6.91 -5.65 -8.28
C LYS A 222 -7.90 -4.50 -8.12
N HIS A 223 -8.76 -4.59 -7.11
CA HIS A 223 -9.68 -3.53 -6.73
C HIS A 223 -8.99 -2.59 -5.76
N VAL A 224 -8.93 -1.30 -6.09
CA VAL A 224 -8.25 -0.27 -5.30
C VAL A 224 -9.23 0.83 -4.95
N ARG A 225 -9.25 1.19 -3.67
CA ARG A 225 -9.97 2.37 -3.15
C ARG A 225 -8.98 3.37 -2.57
N LEU A 226 -9.15 4.64 -2.91
CA LEU A 226 -8.25 5.74 -2.60
C LEU A 226 -9.00 6.87 -1.90
N LEU A 227 -8.38 7.46 -0.87
CA LEU A 227 -8.85 8.65 -0.19
C LEU A 227 -7.76 9.71 -0.17
N GLY A 228 -8.17 10.98 -0.29
CA GLY A 228 -7.27 12.11 -0.15
C GLY A 228 -6.57 12.11 1.21
N PRO A 229 -5.40 12.78 1.35
CA PRO A 229 -4.60 12.73 2.58
C PRO A 229 -5.36 13.09 3.87
N GLY A 230 -6.24 14.10 3.81
CA GLY A 230 -7.08 14.55 4.94
C GLY A 230 -8.18 13.54 5.27
N ASP A 231 -8.95 13.14 4.26
CA ASP A 231 -10.07 12.20 4.40
C ASP A 231 -9.62 10.85 4.94
N GLY A 232 -8.57 10.26 4.34
CA GLY A 232 -8.03 8.99 4.82
C GLY A 232 -7.42 9.08 6.22
N MET A 233 -6.86 10.24 6.60
CA MET A 233 -6.40 10.47 7.97
C MET A 233 -7.58 10.54 8.95
N GLY A 234 -8.68 11.18 8.56
CA GLY A 234 -9.91 11.22 9.35
C GLY A 234 -10.48 9.82 9.60
N VAL A 235 -10.58 9.00 8.55
CA VAL A 235 -11.00 7.59 8.65
C VAL A 235 -10.09 6.81 9.58
N PHE A 236 -8.78 6.93 9.36
CA PHE A 236 -7.80 6.20 10.14
C PHE A 236 -7.84 6.58 11.63
N MET A 237 -7.95 7.87 11.95
CA MET A 237 -8.08 8.35 13.34
C MET A 237 -9.38 7.92 13.99
N TYR A 238 -10.49 7.92 13.24
CA TYR A 238 -11.77 7.42 13.75
C TYR A 238 -11.67 5.95 14.17
N VAL A 239 -11.13 5.09 13.32
CA VAL A 239 -10.96 3.67 13.65
C VAL A 239 -10.03 3.49 14.84
N ARG A 240 -8.91 4.19 14.87
CA ARG A 240 -7.98 4.19 16.02
C ARG A 240 -8.66 4.55 17.34
N ASN A 241 -9.54 5.55 17.33
CA ASN A 241 -10.27 5.96 18.52
C ASN A 241 -11.23 4.87 19.01
N GLN A 242 -11.90 4.16 18.10
CA GLN A 242 -12.74 3.02 18.46
C GLN A 242 -11.94 1.86 19.05
N VAL A 243 -10.79 1.53 18.43
CA VAL A 243 -9.91 0.47 18.93
C VAL A 243 -9.35 0.84 20.31
N ALA A 244 -8.99 2.11 20.53
CA ALA A 244 -8.50 2.60 21.81
C ALA A 244 -9.57 2.58 22.91
N SER A 245 -10.83 2.89 22.59
CA SER A 245 -11.94 2.77 23.53
C SER A 245 -12.22 1.32 23.93
N ASP A 246 -11.98 0.37 23.02
CA ASP A 246 -12.12 -1.08 23.32
C ASP A 246 -10.91 -1.68 24.03
N SER A 247 -9.70 -1.15 23.79
CA SER A 247 -8.45 -1.84 24.18
C SER A 247 -7.69 -1.17 25.34
N GLY A 248 -8.13 -0.01 25.85
CA GLY A 248 -7.52 0.67 27.01
C GLY A 248 -6.05 1.10 26.85
N ASN A 249 -5.43 0.87 25.69
CA ASN A 249 -4.01 1.11 25.45
C ASN A 249 -3.84 1.86 24.11
N GLY A 250 -3.84 3.19 24.19
CA GLY A 250 -3.63 4.07 23.04
C GLY A 250 -2.15 4.39 22.85
N GLY A 251 -1.53 3.88 21.78
CA GLY A 251 -0.15 4.28 21.48
C GLY A 251 0.51 3.54 20.32
N GLY A 252 0.17 3.91 19.08
CA GLY A 252 0.95 3.55 17.88
C GLY A 252 1.10 4.77 16.98
N GLY A 253 2.24 4.92 16.29
CA GLY A 253 2.51 6.06 15.40
C GLY A 253 1.59 6.13 14.16
N ALA A 254 1.57 7.29 13.50
CA ALA A 254 0.74 7.61 12.31
C ALA A 254 1.36 7.16 10.97
N ALA A 255 2.42 6.36 11.01
CA ALA A 255 3.05 5.75 9.84
C ALA A 255 2.85 4.23 9.95
N ILE A 256 1.86 3.70 9.22
CA ILE A 256 1.44 2.31 9.38
C ILE A 256 1.81 1.51 8.15
N ARG A 257 2.76 0.60 8.36
CA ARG A 257 3.12 -0.52 7.49
C ARG A 257 3.45 -1.77 8.31
N GLY A 258 3.07 -1.79 9.60
CA GLY A 258 3.44 -2.81 10.58
C GLY A 258 2.53 -4.04 10.52
N GLU A 259 2.95 -5.13 11.17
CA GLU A 259 2.13 -6.36 11.27
C GLU A 259 0.80 -6.09 11.97
N GLU A 260 0.73 -5.09 12.86
CA GLU A 260 -0.49 -4.73 13.58
C GLU A 260 -1.65 -4.34 12.66
N MET A 261 -1.38 -3.84 11.44
CA MET A 261 -2.44 -3.48 10.50
C MET A 261 -3.12 -4.71 9.88
N MET A 262 -2.44 -5.87 9.88
CA MET A 262 -2.89 -7.08 9.19
C MET A 262 -3.75 -7.99 10.08
N MET A 263 -4.04 -7.60 11.32
CA MET A 263 -4.85 -8.35 12.27
C MET A 263 -5.73 -7.45 13.14
N GLY A 264 -6.63 -8.07 13.91
CA GLY A 264 -7.34 -7.41 14.99
C GLY A 264 -8.48 -6.50 14.55
N LEU A 265 -9.02 -5.77 15.54
CA LEU A 265 -10.19 -4.92 15.37
C LEU A 265 -9.94 -3.76 14.39
N GLU A 266 -8.74 -3.16 14.39
CA GLU A 266 -8.38 -2.08 13.47
C GLU A 266 -8.53 -2.53 12.00
N ARG A 267 -8.00 -3.70 11.64
CA ARG A 267 -8.14 -4.28 10.29
C ARG A 267 -9.60 -4.41 9.87
N LYS A 268 -10.42 -5.00 10.75
CA LYS A 268 -11.84 -5.27 10.47
C LYS A 268 -12.61 -3.96 10.29
N LEU A 269 -12.44 -3.02 11.21
CA LEU A 269 -13.12 -1.73 11.14
C LEU A 269 -12.67 -0.91 9.91
N LEU A 270 -11.39 -0.93 9.56
CA LEU A 270 -10.91 -0.29 8.31
C LEU A 270 -11.49 -0.98 7.08
N GLU A 271 -11.63 -2.31 7.09
CA GLU A 271 -12.28 -3.03 6.00
C GLU A 271 -13.75 -2.65 5.88
N ASP A 272 -14.50 -2.67 6.98
CA ASP A 272 -15.92 -2.33 7.01
C ASP A 272 -16.17 -0.88 6.57
N VAL A 273 -15.34 0.07 7.01
CA VAL A 273 -15.47 1.49 6.63
C VAL A 273 -15.14 1.74 5.16
N ILE A 274 -14.14 1.05 4.61
CA ILE A 274 -13.68 1.28 3.24
C ILE A 274 -14.44 0.44 2.22
N TRP A 275 -14.85 -0.78 2.58
CA TRP A 275 -15.39 -1.78 1.65
C TRP A 275 -16.83 -2.21 1.95
N GLY A 276 -17.39 -1.85 3.10
CA GLY A 276 -18.75 -2.25 3.50
C GLY A 276 -19.85 -1.52 2.76
N ASP A 277 -21.06 -2.10 2.75
CA ASP A 277 -22.22 -1.55 2.03
C ASP A 277 -22.92 -0.40 2.77
N ASN A 278 -22.44 -0.03 3.97
CA ASN A 278 -23.05 1.00 4.81
C ASN A 278 -22.75 2.43 4.34
N HIS A 279 -22.48 2.62 3.05
CA HIS A 279 -22.32 3.91 2.40
C HIS A 279 -23.69 4.57 2.19
N SER A 280 -24.12 5.39 3.15
CA SER A 280 -25.29 6.26 2.96
C SER A 280 -24.89 7.45 2.09
N ASP A 281 -25.52 7.58 0.92
CA ASP A 281 -25.42 8.74 0.00
C ASP A 281 -25.78 10.09 0.67
N THR A 282 -26.30 10.09 1.91
CA THR A 282 -26.69 11.29 2.65
C THR A 282 -25.75 11.67 3.80
N ALA A 283 -24.64 10.97 3.99
CA ALA A 283 -23.77 11.17 5.16
C ALA A 283 -22.72 12.27 4.93
N THR A 284 -22.95 13.47 5.44
CA THR A 284 -22.04 14.61 5.24
C THR A 284 -21.10 14.83 6.43
N ASP A 285 -19.83 15.22 6.23
CA ASP A 285 -18.95 15.69 7.32
C ASP A 285 -19.58 16.81 8.17
N SER A 286 -18.91 17.21 9.25
CA SER A 286 -19.34 18.33 10.11
C SER A 286 -19.46 19.66 9.35
N SER A 287 -18.99 19.73 8.11
CA SER A 287 -19.13 20.87 7.18
C SER A 287 -20.22 20.68 6.12
N GLY A 288 -20.98 19.58 6.13
CA GLY A 288 -22.01 19.29 5.14
C GLY A 288 -21.47 18.72 3.83
N LYS A 289 -20.19 18.33 3.77
CA LYS A 289 -19.54 17.80 2.56
C LYS A 289 -19.28 16.30 2.72
N GLY A 290 -19.78 15.50 1.78
CA GLY A 290 -19.44 14.08 1.73
C GLY A 290 -17.98 13.85 1.30
N MET A 291 -17.35 12.80 1.80
CA MET A 291 -16.02 12.40 1.32
C MET A 291 -16.12 11.81 -0.09
N VAL A 292 -15.26 12.26 -1.00
CA VAL A 292 -15.13 11.72 -2.36
C VAL A 292 -13.84 10.92 -2.45
N GLY A 293 -13.99 9.61 -2.65
CA GLY A 293 -12.86 8.69 -2.88
C GLY A 293 -12.77 8.25 -4.33
N TYR A 294 -11.62 7.69 -4.73
CA TYR A 294 -11.52 6.99 -6.01
C TYR A 294 -11.69 5.48 -5.84
N ASP A 295 -12.41 4.85 -6.76
CA ASP A 295 -12.59 3.39 -6.85
C ASP A 295 -12.20 2.95 -8.26
N VAL A 296 -11.31 1.96 -8.33
CA VAL A 296 -10.84 1.42 -9.61
C VAL A 296 -10.58 -0.07 -9.51
N LEU A 297 -11.15 -0.82 -10.44
CA LEU A 297 -10.75 -2.20 -10.74
C LEU A 297 -9.67 -2.17 -11.81
N LEU A 298 -8.46 -2.63 -11.48
CA LEU A 298 -7.33 -2.75 -12.38
C LEU A 298 -7.29 -4.15 -12.98
N GLU A 299 -7.17 -4.21 -14.30
CA GLU A 299 -6.98 -5.43 -15.07
C GLU A 299 -5.50 -5.59 -15.47
N ARG A 300 -5.15 -6.78 -15.98
CA ARG A 300 -3.79 -7.05 -16.46
C ARG A 300 -3.38 -6.03 -17.55
N GLY A 301 -2.33 -5.26 -17.27
CA GLY A 301 -1.80 -4.20 -18.14
C GLY A 301 -2.21 -2.80 -17.70
N ASP A 302 -3.14 -2.66 -16.76
CA ASP A 302 -3.51 -1.35 -16.22
C ASP A 302 -2.46 -0.82 -15.25
N VAL A 303 -2.36 0.50 -15.20
CA VAL A 303 -1.43 1.23 -14.34
C VAL A 303 -2.16 2.31 -13.58
N LEU A 304 -2.01 2.33 -12.26
CA LEU A 304 -2.55 3.34 -11.37
C LEU A 304 -1.42 4.21 -10.83
N PHE A 305 -1.54 5.52 -11.02
CA PHE A 305 -0.74 6.50 -10.30
C PHE A 305 -1.43 6.84 -8.96
N ILE A 306 -0.72 6.56 -7.87
CA ILE A 306 -1.13 6.93 -6.51
C ILE A 306 -0.20 8.06 -6.04
N PRO A 307 -0.72 9.29 -5.87
CA PRO A 307 0.11 10.41 -5.47
C PRO A 307 0.58 10.29 -4.03
N LYS A 308 1.60 11.10 -3.68
CA LYS A 308 2.18 11.09 -2.34
C LYS A 308 1.11 11.38 -1.29
N GLY A 309 1.13 10.62 -0.19
CA GLY A 309 0.25 10.87 0.95
C GLY A 309 -1.20 10.43 0.78
N TRP A 310 -1.59 9.95 -0.41
CA TRP A 310 -2.91 9.35 -0.62
C TRP A 310 -3.05 8.05 0.13
N TRP A 311 -4.19 7.90 0.80
CA TRP A 311 -4.54 6.67 1.49
C TRP A 311 -5.15 5.69 0.50
N HIS A 312 -4.82 4.42 0.60
CA HIS A 312 -5.27 3.39 -0.29
C HIS A 312 -5.48 2.05 0.41
N SER A 313 -6.49 1.33 -0.03
CA SER A 313 -6.77 -0.05 0.34
C SER A 313 -6.95 -0.87 -0.94
N LEU A 314 -6.46 -2.11 -0.93
CA LEU A 314 -6.42 -2.95 -2.11
C LEU A 314 -6.97 -4.35 -1.82
N LYS A 315 -7.79 -4.88 -2.72
CA LYS A 315 -8.25 -6.27 -2.74
C LYS A 315 -7.84 -6.96 -4.05
N GLY A 316 -7.19 -8.11 -3.95
CA GLY A 316 -7.07 -9.03 -5.07
C GLY A 316 -8.37 -9.82 -5.18
N VAL A 317 -9.00 -9.80 -6.34
CA VAL A 317 -10.33 -10.40 -6.57
C VAL A 317 -10.32 -11.29 -7.81
N GLY A 318 -11.39 -12.07 -8.00
CA GLY A 318 -11.51 -13.01 -9.11
C GLY A 318 -10.85 -14.36 -8.84
N GLU A 319 -10.54 -15.10 -9.91
CA GLU A 319 -9.93 -16.43 -9.86
C GLU A 319 -8.47 -16.40 -10.34
N GLY A 320 -7.72 -17.47 -10.06
CA GLY A 320 -6.35 -17.64 -10.56
C GLY A 320 -5.31 -16.88 -9.72
N ILE A 321 -4.33 -16.27 -10.39
CA ILE A 321 -3.27 -15.49 -9.75
C ILE A 321 -3.48 -13.99 -9.96
N THR A 322 -3.34 -13.23 -8.88
CA THR A 322 -3.20 -11.77 -8.91
C THR A 322 -1.74 -11.40 -8.72
N SER A 323 -1.21 -10.54 -9.58
CA SER A 323 0.15 -10.02 -9.43
C SER A 323 0.23 -8.56 -9.84
N SER A 324 1.06 -7.82 -9.12
CA SER A 324 1.31 -6.40 -9.34
C SER A 324 2.78 -6.09 -9.09
N VAL A 325 3.30 -5.09 -9.78
CA VAL A 325 4.61 -4.49 -9.48
C VAL A 325 4.43 -2.99 -9.29
N ASN A 326 5.26 -2.37 -8.48
CA ASN A 326 5.23 -0.93 -8.34
C ASN A 326 6.62 -0.30 -8.36
N TRP A 327 6.62 1.03 -8.52
CA TRP A 327 7.77 1.88 -8.27
C TRP A 327 7.36 3.01 -7.33
N TRP A 328 8.08 3.16 -6.22
CA TRP A 328 8.07 4.37 -5.40
C TRP A 328 9.14 5.31 -5.91
N PHE A 329 8.74 6.51 -6.33
CA PHE A 329 9.62 7.41 -7.09
C PHE A 329 9.47 8.88 -6.71
N ARG A 330 10.47 9.69 -7.07
CA ARG A 330 10.53 11.13 -6.84
C ARG A 330 11.13 11.87 -8.01
#